data_AF-A0A831PJ77-F1
#
_entry.id   AF-A0A831PJ77-F1
#
_cell.length_a   1.000
_cell.length_b   1.000
_cell.length_c   1.000
_cell.angle_alpha   90.00
_cell.angle_beta   90.00
_cell.angle_gamma   90.00
#
_symmetry.space_group_name_H-M   'P 1'
#
loop_
_entity.id
_entity.type
_entity.pdbx_description
1 polymer ?
#
loop_
_entity_poly.entity_id
_entity_poly.type
_entity_poly.pdbx_seq_one_letter_code
_entity_poly.pdbx_strand_id
1 'polypeptide(L)'
;YQCTFVFNETVSDTFNIQLIDTIVPDWYVLEPNEKFDSLTVWIADTTLAAREKIRMEISYFQLDSLSELYVHKDTLDMDFTEREDDSRRRRRSVRAVDDEEEGPPPVPQFNWETNLSTAGFDLNRDIVLTAPQPIRHIDPSAIRIHLADDTLKTPLNVKFERDSLSHRIFRLSFPWESETSYTLETDSAASVNIYGITSKALSSTFRTRPLDYYGTINLEMTGVEGQVLVQLLQNNDAENVLRESVISKDQTVVFNYLPPEKYKVKVVYDENKNGKWDTGSFQDKYQPEKVAYINEVIKVRSNWDSNLSWILEHDPTFTKDIRDRELEEQQRKEAEEKARQEREQELNPGVQQDENNMFMPGGTTSPGGVQPIRR
;
A
#
# COMPACT_ATOMS: atom_id res chain seq x y z
N TYR A 1 7.39 18.38 5.70
CA TYR A 1 6.46 18.82 6.76
C TYR A 1 5.05 18.57 6.27
N GLN A 2 4.27 17.80 7.01
CA GLN A 2 2.89 17.46 6.61
C GLN A 2 2.00 17.39 7.85
N CYS A 3 0.71 17.66 7.65
CA CYS A 3 -0.35 17.34 8.59
C CYS A 3 -1.45 16.57 7.86
N THR A 4 -2.17 15.72 8.59
CA THR A 4 -3.27 14.94 8.05
C THR A 4 -4.54 15.27 8.82
N PHE A 5 -5.56 15.71 8.10
CA PHE A 5 -6.91 15.93 8.61
C PHE A 5 -7.77 14.73 8.23
N VAL A 6 -8.52 14.21 9.20
CA VAL A 6 -9.44 13.09 8.99
C VAL A 6 -10.82 13.57 9.39
N PHE A 7 -11.73 13.55 8.43
CA PHE A 7 -13.13 13.92 8.58
C PHE A 7 -14.00 12.67 8.57
N ASN A 8 -15.17 12.75 9.19
CA ASN A 8 -16.14 11.65 9.17
C ASN A 8 -16.90 11.57 7.84
N GLU A 9 -16.91 12.66 7.07
CA GLU A 9 -17.59 12.80 5.79
C GLU A 9 -16.65 13.45 4.76
N THR A 10 -17.03 13.35 3.47
CA THR A 10 -16.28 13.97 2.39
C THR A 10 -16.32 15.50 2.50
N VAL A 11 -15.19 16.15 2.27
CA VAL A 11 -15.06 17.62 2.33
C VAL A 11 -14.61 18.23 1.00
N SER A 12 -14.80 17.48 -0.10
CA SER A 12 -14.36 17.86 -1.45
C SER A 12 -14.91 19.20 -1.95
N ASP A 13 -16.06 19.63 -1.45
CA ASP A 13 -16.78 20.83 -1.87
C ASP A 13 -16.50 22.07 -1.00
N THR A 14 -15.97 21.88 0.21
CA THR A 14 -16.00 22.93 1.24
C THR A 14 -14.74 23.13 2.07
N PHE A 15 -13.80 22.19 2.02
CA PHE A 15 -12.57 22.33 2.80
C PHE A 15 -11.79 23.58 2.38
N ASN A 16 -11.55 24.48 3.34
CA ASN A 16 -10.68 25.63 3.17
C ASN A 16 -9.69 25.71 4.33
N ILE A 17 -8.44 26.06 4.02
CA ILE A 17 -7.38 26.24 5.02
C ILE A 17 -6.67 27.57 4.80
N GLN A 18 -6.60 28.39 5.84
CA GLN A 18 -5.96 29.70 5.80
C GLN A 18 -5.03 29.87 6.99
N LEU A 19 -3.93 30.58 6.76
CA LEU A 19 -3.02 30.99 7.83
C LEU A 19 -3.60 32.26 8.49
N ILE A 20 -3.65 32.27 9.81
CA ILE A 20 -4.23 33.40 10.56
C ILE A 20 -3.26 34.58 10.65
N ASP A 21 -1.99 34.30 10.93
CA ASP A 21 -1.01 35.36 11.24
C ASP A 21 -0.22 35.86 10.01
N THR A 22 -0.29 35.15 8.88
CA THR A 22 0.51 35.47 7.69
C THR A 22 -0.20 35.12 6.39
N ILE A 23 -0.14 36.00 5.39
CA ILE A 23 -0.66 35.73 4.05
C ILE A 23 0.49 35.28 3.17
N VAL A 24 0.56 33.98 2.90
CA VAL A 24 1.53 33.38 1.98
C VAL A 24 0.75 32.68 0.87
N PRO A 25 0.89 33.05 -0.41
CA PRO A 25 0.26 32.34 -1.50
C PRO A 25 0.91 30.96 -1.70
N ASP A 26 0.12 29.96 -2.11
CA ASP A 26 0.58 28.61 -2.48
C ASP A 26 1.46 27.92 -1.41
N TRP A 27 1.20 28.22 -0.12
CA TRP A 27 2.00 27.73 1.00
C TRP A 27 1.88 26.23 1.24
N TYR A 28 0.91 25.56 0.62
CA TYR A 28 0.68 24.13 0.79
C TYR A 28 0.33 23.40 -0.52
N VAL A 29 0.53 22.08 -0.50
CA VAL A 29 0.05 21.13 -1.51
C VAL A 29 -0.88 20.14 -0.83
N LEU A 30 -2.11 20.01 -1.35
CA LEU A 30 -3.10 19.06 -0.85
C LEU A 30 -2.95 17.71 -1.54
N GLU A 31 -2.97 16.63 -0.77
CA GLU A 31 -3.02 15.25 -1.23
C GLU A 31 -4.23 14.56 -0.57
N PRO A 32 -5.40 14.52 -1.24
CA PRO A 32 -6.60 13.86 -0.74
C PRO A 32 -6.54 12.34 -0.97
N ASN A 33 -7.31 11.60 -0.18
CA ASN A 33 -7.65 10.21 -0.51
C ASN A 33 -8.84 10.13 -1.49
N GLU A 34 -9.14 8.92 -1.98
CA GLU A 34 -10.24 8.67 -2.94
C GLU A 34 -11.59 9.22 -2.49
N LYS A 35 -11.89 9.14 -1.18
CA LYS A 35 -13.17 9.61 -0.60
C LYS A 35 -13.18 11.10 -0.25
N PHE A 36 -12.04 11.77 -0.33
CA PHE A 36 -11.86 13.15 0.14
C PHE A 36 -12.28 13.35 1.62
N ASP A 37 -12.15 12.32 2.45
CA ASP A 37 -12.39 12.38 3.89
C ASP A 37 -11.08 12.54 4.68
N SER A 38 -9.95 12.14 4.08
CA SER A 38 -8.63 12.18 4.68
C SER A 38 -7.73 13.01 3.79
N LEU A 39 -7.31 14.17 4.31
CA LEU A 39 -6.57 15.17 3.56
C LEU A 39 -5.18 15.33 4.16
N THR A 40 -4.15 15.04 3.36
CA THR A 40 -2.77 15.34 3.75
C THR A 40 -2.37 16.69 3.16
N VAL A 41 -2.02 17.62 4.04
CA VAL A 41 -1.54 18.96 3.69
C VAL A 41 -0.03 18.99 3.85
N TRP A 42 0.67 19.14 2.72
CA TRP A 42 2.11 19.33 2.68
C TRP A 42 2.43 20.82 2.76
N ILE A 43 3.15 21.25 3.78
CA ILE A 43 3.60 22.64 3.91
C ILE A 43 4.74 22.82 2.91
N ALA A 44 4.53 23.59 1.85
CA ALA A 44 5.48 23.81 0.76
C ALA A 44 6.50 24.90 1.09
N ASP A 45 6.10 25.93 1.83
CA ASP A 45 7.01 26.99 2.29
C ASP A 45 7.89 26.50 3.45
N THR A 46 9.19 26.43 3.22
CA THR A 46 10.18 25.98 4.21
C THR A 46 10.35 26.98 5.35
N THR A 47 10.11 28.28 5.12
CA THR A 47 10.20 29.32 6.17
C THR A 47 9.02 29.23 7.13
N LEU A 48 7.83 28.91 6.60
CA LEU A 48 6.65 28.62 7.40
C LEU A 48 6.82 27.32 8.18
N ALA A 49 7.32 26.28 7.51
CA ALA A 49 7.53 24.97 8.11
C ALA A 49 8.62 24.96 9.20
N ALA A 50 9.56 25.90 9.18
CA ALA A 50 10.58 26.06 10.21
C ALA A 50 10.08 26.77 11.48
N ARG A 51 8.84 27.27 11.49
CA ARG A 51 8.25 27.89 12.69
C ARG A 51 7.86 26.79 13.68
N GLU A 52 8.04 27.07 14.97
CA GLU A 52 7.65 26.16 16.04
C GLU A 52 6.14 25.97 16.13
N LYS A 53 5.39 27.06 15.84
CA LYS A 53 3.93 27.09 15.88
C LYS A 53 3.38 27.65 14.58
N ILE A 54 2.42 26.94 14.01
CA ILE A 54 1.67 27.37 12.82
C ILE A 54 0.19 27.41 13.19
N ARG A 55 -0.38 28.62 13.21
CA ARG A 55 -1.79 28.82 13.46
C ARG A 55 -2.57 28.87 12.14
N MET A 56 -3.60 28.05 12.04
CA MET A 56 -4.43 27.93 10.85
C MET A 56 -5.92 27.95 11.21
N GLU A 57 -6.71 28.60 10.36
CA GLU A 57 -8.17 28.51 10.34
C GLU A 57 -8.56 27.45 9.33
N ILE A 58 -9.42 26.51 9.72
CA ILE A 58 -10.02 25.51 8.85
C ILE A 58 -11.51 25.75 8.77
N SER A 59 -12.05 25.74 7.55
CA SER A 59 -13.49 25.78 7.31
C SER A 59 -13.98 24.45 6.74
N TYR A 60 -15.04 23.90 7.33
CA TYR A 60 -15.68 22.65 6.90
C TYR A 60 -17.16 22.63 7.28
N PHE A 61 -17.97 21.77 6.66
CA PHE A 61 -19.37 21.63 7.03
C PHE A 61 -19.56 20.86 8.34
N GLN A 62 -20.51 21.33 9.14
CA GLN A 62 -20.98 20.62 10.32
C GLN A 62 -22.51 20.72 10.40
N LEU A 63 -23.12 19.72 11.04
CA LEU A 63 -24.54 19.74 11.37
C LEU A 63 -24.77 20.49 12.69
N ASP A 64 -25.71 21.43 12.69
CA ASP A 64 -26.23 22.00 13.95
C ASP A 64 -27.17 20.98 14.63
N SER A 65 -27.57 21.27 15.86
CA SER A 65 -28.60 20.60 16.66
C SER A 65 -29.93 20.34 15.92
N LEU A 66 -30.25 21.14 14.90
CA LEU A 66 -31.42 20.96 14.02
C LEU A 66 -31.13 20.11 12.76
N SER A 67 -29.92 19.53 12.66
CA SER A 67 -29.44 18.77 11.50
C SER A 67 -29.38 19.59 10.20
N GLU A 68 -29.18 20.89 10.31
CA GLU A 68 -28.92 21.76 9.16
C GLU A 68 -27.41 21.98 8.98
N LEU A 69 -26.96 21.97 7.72
CA LEU A 69 -25.55 22.18 7.36
C LEU A 69 -25.19 23.65 7.53
N TYR A 70 -24.10 23.91 8.24
CA TYR A 70 -23.47 25.24 8.30
C TYR A 70 -21.95 25.11 8.19
N VAL A 71 -21.31 26.17 7.70
CA VAL A 71 -19.85 26.23 7.62
C VAL A 71 -19.30 26.52 9.01
N HIS A 72 -18.68 25.52 9.62
CA HIS A 72 -17.94 25.67 10.85
C HIS A 72 -16.53 26.18 10.55
N LYS A 73 -16.04 27.10 11.39
CA LYS A 73 -14.68 27.63 11.33
C LYS A 73 -13.96 27.29 12.62
N ASP A 74 -12.91 26.49 12.49
CA ASP A 74 -12.09 26.07 13.62
C ASP A 74 -10.69 26.67 13.53
N THR A 75 -10.07 26.94 14.67
CA THR A 75 -8.72 27.49 14.77
C THR A 75 -7.80 26.46 15.41
N LEU A 76 -6.77 26.04 14.67
CA LEU A 76 -5.80 25.05 15.12
C LEU A 76 -4.41 25.67 15.30
N ASP A 77 -3.78 25.33 16.42
CA ASP A 77 -2.37 25.62 16.68
C ASP A 77 -1.57 24.33 16.45
N MET A 78 -0.75 24.32 15.40
CA MET A 78 0.09 23.17 15.03
C MET A 78 1.50 23.38 15.55
N ASP A 79 1.86 22.60 16.56
CA ASP A 79 3.20 22.60 17.14
C ASP A 79 4.08 21.56 16.44
N PHE A 80 5.21 22.00 15.87
CA PHE A 80 6.17 21.09 15.25
C PHE A 80 7.23 20.65 16.26
N THR A 81 7.23 19.36 16.59
CA THR A 81 8.26 18.75 17.43
C THR A 81 9.22 17.95 16.54
N GLU A 82 10.48 18.40 16.42
CA GLU A 82 11.53 17.56 15.84
C GLU A 82 11.62 16.26 16.65
N ARG A 83 11.40 15.12 16.00
CA ARG A 83 11.74 13.83 16.61
C ARG A 83 13.26 13.74 16.66
N GLU A 84 13.84 13.45 17.82
CA GLU A 84 15.27 13.14 17.92
C GLU A 84 15.58 11.94 17.02
N ASP A 85 16.18 12.22 15.87
CA ASP A 85 16.55 11.21 14.91
C ASP A 85 17.82 10.50 15.42
N ASP A 86 17.67 9.28 15.98
CA ASP A 86 18.77 8.47 16.54
C ASP A 86 19.90 8.22 15.52
N SER A 87 19.61 8.40 14.22
CA SER A 87 20.58 8.39 13.13
C SER A 87 21.64 9.51 13.25
N ARG A 88 21.30 10.67 13.83
CA ARG A 88 22.24 11.77 14.12
C ARG A 88 23.27 11.36 15.19
N ARG A 89 22.89 10.54 16.18
CA ARG A 89 23.84 9.98 17.17
C ARG A 89 24.82 8.99 16.51
N ARG A 90 24.34 8.13 15.60
CA ARG A 90 25.21 7.22 14.83
C ARG A 90 26.17 7.96 13.88
N ARG A 91 25.75 9.03 13.22
CA ARG A 91 26.65 9.85 12.38
C ARG A 91 27.73 10.57 13.19
N ARG A 92 27.43 11.01 14.42
CA ARG A 92 28.43 11.61 15.32
C ARG A 92 29.49 10.62 15.79
N SER A 93 29.15 9.34 15.95
CA SER A 93 30.15 8.31 16.30
C SER A 93 31.03 7.89 15.12
N VAL A 94 30.54 7.95 13.87
CA VAL A 94 31.33 7.60 12.68
C VAL A 94 32.25 8.76 12.24
N ARG A 95 31.81 10.02 12.36
CA ARG A 95 32.63 11.20 12.02
C ARG A 95 33.84 11.46 12.93
N ALA A 96 33.97 10.74 14.05
CA ALA A 96 35.11 10.88 14.95
C ALA A 96 36.36 10.11 14.48
N VAL A 97 36.32 9.42 13.33
CA VAL A 97 37.38 8.52 12.87
C VAL A 97 38.10 8.98 11.59
N ASP A 98 37.48 9.76 10.70
CA ASP A 98 38.12 10.17 9.44
C ASP A 98 38.13 11.69 9.30
N ASP A 99 39.27 12.28 9.67
CA ASP A 99 39.63 13.69 9.53
C ASP A 99 40.49 13.85 8.25
N GLU A 100 39.95 13.41 7.09
CA GLU A 100 40.57 13.60 5.77
C GLU A 100 39.65 14.44 4.86
N GLU A 101 40.16 15.64 4.50
CA GLU A 101 39.69 16.58 3.47
C GLU A 101 38.18 16.55 3.14
N GLU A 102 37.37 17.18 3.99
CA GLU A 102 35.95 17.43 3.67
C GLU A 102 35.83 18.42 2.51
N GLY A 103 35.62 17.89 1.30
CA GLY A 103 35.04 18.65 0.18
C GLY A 103 33.71 19.30 0.57
N PRO A 104 33.13 20.17 -0.30
CA PRO A 104 31.86 20.82 0.00
C PRO A 104 30.78 19.79 0.37
N PRO A 105 29.88 20.10 1.32
CA PRO A 105 28.88 19.16 1.78
C PRO A 105 28.05 18.66 0.59
N PRO A 106 27.77 17.35 0.51
CA PRO A 106 27.03 16.79 -0.61
C PRO A 106 25.64 17.42 -0.68
N VAL A 107 25.22 17.82 -1.89
CA VAL A 107 23.90 18.39 -2.14
C VAL A 107 22.83 17.37 -1.72
N PRO A 108 21.83 17.74 -0.90
CA PRO A 108 20.79 16.83 -0.50
C PRO A 108 20.00 16.35 -1.74
N GLN A 109 19.79 15.05 -1.83
CA GLN A 109 19.00 14.41 -2.87
C GLN A 109 18.04 13.41 -2.24
N PHE A 110 16.88 13.22 -2.85
CA PHE A 110 15.93 12.18 -2.43
C PHE A 110 16.07 10.92 -3.28
N ASN A 111 15.75 9.77 -2.69
CA ASN A 111 15.73 8.50 -3.39
C ASN A 111 14.30 8.18 -3.83
N TRP A 112 14.17 7.59 -5.02
CA TRP A 112 12.94 6.97 -5.48
C TRP A 112 12.73 5.62 -4.82
N GLU A 113 11.52 5.36 -4.36
CA GLU A 113 11.08 4.01 -4.00
C GLU A 113 10.42 3.37 -5.21
N THR A 114 10.64 2.07 -5.42
CA THR A 114 10.07 1.34 -6.56
C THR A 114 9.48 0.02 -6.12
N ASN A 115 8.49 -0.48 -6.85
CA ASN A 115 7.94 -1.83 -6.66
C ASN A 115 8.75 -2.94 -7.37
N LEU A 116 9.94 -2.61 -7.89
CA LEU A 116 10.81 -3.56 -8.57
C LEU A 116 11.47 -4.50 -7.54
N SER A 117 11.51 -5.79 -7.88
CA SER A 117 12.12 -6.82 -7.03
C SER A 117 12.99 -7.75 -7.87
N THR A 118 14.07 -8.23 -7.27
CA THR A 118 14.95 -9.25 -7.84
C THR A 118 14.29 -10.62 -7.93
N ALA A 119 13.18 -10.85 -7.23
CA ALA A 119 12.43 -12.12 -7.27
C ALA A 119 11.63 -12.32 -8.57
N GLY A 120 11.56 -11.31 -9.44
CA GLY A 120 10.86 -11.35 -10.72
C GLY A 120 9.65 -10.42 -10.78
N PHE A 121 9.52 -9.72 -11.90
CA PHE A 121 8.48 -8.73 -12.16
C PHE A 121 7.33 -9.32 -12.99
N ASP A 122 6.09 -8.94 -12.64
CA ASP A 122 4.89 -9.49 -13.25
C ASP A 122 4.53 -8.78 -14.57
N LEU A 123 4.10 -9.54 -15.58
CA LEU A 123 3.86 -9.01 -16.94
C LEU A 123 2.70 -8.03 -17.03
N ASN A 124 1.69 -8.17 -16.17
CA ASN A 124 0.50 -7.32 -16.16
C ASN A 124 0.55 -6.26 -15.05
N ARG A 125 1.75 -5.94 -14.56
CA ARG A 125 1.93 -4.96 -13.48
C ARG A 125 2.66 -3.72 -14.02
N ASP A 126 2.22 -2.56 -13.56
CA ASP A 126 2.93 -1.31 -13.83
C ASP A 126 4.10 -1.14 -12.87
N ILE A 127 5.16 -0.50 -13.35
CA ILE A 127 6.25 -0.06 -12.48
C ILE A 127 5.76 1.20 -11.77
N VAL A 128 5.84 1.18 -10.44
CA VAL A 128 5.41 2.29 -9.58
C VAL A 128 6.65 2.95 -9.01
N LEU A 129 6.80 4.24 -9.30
CA LEU A 129 7.79 5.13 -8.71
C LEU A 129 7.13 5.98 -7.65
N THR A 130 7.59 5.86 -6.40
CA THR A 130 7.07 6.63 -5.27
C THR A 130 8.12 7.59 -4.76
N ALA A 131 7.78 8.87 -4.74
CA ALA A 131 8.59 9.92 -4.14
C ALA A 131 8.27 10.06 -2.63
N PRO A 132 9.26 10.36 -1.78
CA PRO A 132 9.03 10.58 -0.35
C PRO A 132 8.22 11.86 -0.07
N GLN A 133 8.29 12.85 -0.96
CA GLN A 133 7.51 14.09 -0.90
C GLN A 133 6.90 14.42 -2.27
N PRO A 134 5.84 15.24 -2.33
CA PRO A 134 5.22 15.62 -3.59
C PRO A 134 6.22 16.24 -4.57
N ILE A 135 6.09 15.85 -5.84
CA ILE A 135 6.96 16.32 -6.90
C ILE A 135 6.36 17.55 -7.57
N ARG A 136 7.16 18.63 -7.62
CA ARG A 136 6.81 19.89 -8.26
C ARG A 136 7.06 19.82 -9.77
N HIS A 137 8.18 19.23 -10.16
CA HIS A 137 8.57 19.09 -11.56
C HIS A 137 9.27 17.75 -11.80
N ILE A 138 8.95 17.13 -12.92
CA ILE A 138 9.53 15.88 -13.40
C ILE A 138 9.72 15.99 -14.91
N ASP A 139 10.89 15.60 -15.39
CA ASP A 139 11.16 15.45 -16.82
C ASP A 139 11.02 13.97 -17.21
N PRO A 140 9.94 13.58 -17.92
CA PRO A 140 9.76 12.18 -18.33
C PRO A 140 10.88 11.68 -19.25
N SER A 141 11.57 12.57 -19.99
CA SER A 141 12.64 12.18 -20.93
C SER A 141 13.93 11.73 -20.23
N ALA A 142 14.07 12.10 -18.95
CA ALA A 142 15.15 11.70 -18.06
C ALA A 142 14.88 10.34 -17.37
N ILE A 143 13.70 9.74 -17.61
CA ILE A 143 13.34 8.39 -17.15
C ILE A 143 13.35 7.48 -18.38
N ARG A 144 14.22 6.47 -18.37
CA ARG A 144 14.43 5.60 -19.52
C ARG A 144 14.38 4.15 -19.09
N ILE A 145 13.72 3.34 -19.89
CA ILE A 145 13.73 1.89 -19.75
C ILE A 145 14.33 1.33 -21.03
N HIS A 146 15.28 0.41 -20.90
CA HIS A 146 15.90 -0.28 -22.03
C HIS A 146 16.10 -1.75 -21.68
N LEU A 147 16.35 -2.58 -22.70
CA LEU A 147 16.71 -3.98 -22.51
C LEU A 147 18.09 -4.07 -21.84
N ALA A 148 18.25 -4.94 -20.85
CA ALA A 148 19.53 -5.10 -20.16
C ALA A 148 20.64 -5.62 -21.08
N ASP A 149 20.28 -6.45 -22.06
CA ASP A 149 21.22 -7.01 -23.05
C ASP A 149 21.51 -6.06 -24.23
N ASP A 150 20.83 -4.90 -24.30
CA ASP A 150 21.05 -3.93 -25.37
C ASP A 150 22.25 -3.01 -25.09
N THR A 151 23.34 -3.26 -25.79
CA THR A 151 24.56 -2.43 -25.75
C THR A 151 24.35 -0.96 -26.16
N LEU A 152 23.33 -0.66 -26.98
CA LEU A 152 23.03 0.70 -27.44
C LEU A 152 22.08 1.44 -26.49
N LYS A 153 21.57 0.77 -25.44
CA LYS A 153 20.62 1.32 -24.45
C LYS A 153 19.46 2.08 -25.10
N THR A 154 18.87 1.50 -26.14
CA THR A 154 17.76 2.14 -26.84
C THR A 154 16.55 2.27 -25.91
N PRO A 155 16.01 3.49 -25.70
CA PRO A 155 14.90 3.68 -24.79
C PRO A 155 13.60 3.14 -25.39
N LEU A 156 12.87 2.36 -24.60
CA LEU A 156 11.53 1.86 -24.91
C LEU A 156 10.51 3.00 -24.79
N ASN A 157 9.47 2.95 -25.63
CA ASN A 157 8.38 3.91 -25.59
C ASN A 157 7.36 3.52 -24.51
N VAL A 158 7.67 3.87 -23.26
CA VAL A 158 6.86 3.56 -22.08
C VAL A 158 5.81 4.66 -21.87
N LYS A 159 4.59 4.26 -21.51
CA LYS A 159 3.58 5.23 -21.09
C LYS A 159 3.86 5.68 -19.66
N PHE A 160 4.03 6.98 -19.50
CA PHE A 160 4.28 7.60 -18.20
C PHE A 160 3.04 8.35 -17.73
N GLU A 161 2.50 7.96 -16.59
CA GLU A 161 1.31 8.55 -16.01
C GLU A 161 1.58 8.99 -14.56
N ARG A 162 1.09 10.18 -14.21
CA ARG A 162 1.09 10.67 -12.83
C ARG A 162 -0.23 10.31 -12.20
N ASP A 163 -0.18 9.79 -10.97
CA ASP A 163 -1.39 9.52 -10.21
C ASP A 163 -2.13 10.84 -9.89
N SER A 164 -3.45 10.85 -10.11
CA SER A 164 -4.29 12.04 -9.94
C SER A 164 -4.53 12.42 -8.49
N LEU A 165 -4.49 11.43 -7.58
CA LEU A 165 -4.80 11.64 -6.17
C LEU A 165 -3.51 11.78 -5.36
N SER A 166 -2.51 10.93 -5.64
CA SER A 166 -1.21 11.02 -4.97
C SER A 166 -0.16 11.68 -5.85
N HIS A 167 0.18 12.93 -5.52
CA HIS A 167 1.21 13.71 -6.19
C HIS A 167 2.65 13.15 -6.09
N ARG A 168 2.80 12.00 -5.42
CA ARG A 168 4.05 11.28 -5.16
C ARG A 168 4.21 10.02 -6.00
N ILE A 169 3.12 9.50 -6.58
CA ILE A 169 3.09 8.22 -7.27
C ILE A 169 3.08 8.44 -8.78
N PHE A 170 3.98 7.74 -9.46
CA PHE A 170 4.09 7.71 -10.91
C PHE A 170 4.07 6.29 -11.41
N ARG A 171 3.38 6.05 -12.52
CA ARG A 171 3.18 4.73 -13.11
C ARG A 171 3.78 4.69 -14.50
N LEU A 172 4.52 3.61 -14.75
CA LEU A 172 5.17 3.32 -16.02
C LEU A 172 4.56 2.02 -16.54
N SER A 173 3.78 2.11 -17.63
CA SER A 173 3.10 0.97 -18.25
C SER A 173 3.68 0.67 -19.63
N PHE A 174 3.97 -0.62 -19.86
CA PHE A 174 4.54 -1.14 -21.09
C PHE A 174 4.12 -2.61 -21.27
N PRO A 175 3.87 -3.09 -22.49
CA PRO A 175 3.60 -4.51 -22.74
C PRO A 175 4.89 -5.33 -22.58
N TRP A 176 5.20 -5.72 -21.34
CA TRP A 176 6.41 -6.46 -21.01
C TRP A 176 6.48 -7.82 -21.72
N GLU A 177 7.66 -8.19 -22.19
CA GLU A 177 7.91 -9.53 -22.72
C GLU A 177 8.36 -10.48 -21.60
N SER A 178 7.99 -11.76 -21.70
CA SER A 178 8.35 -12.78 -20.71
C SER A 178 9.82 -13.16 -20.76
N GLU A 179 10.38 -13.50 -19.59
CA GLU A 179 11.78 -13.90 -19.38
C GLU A 179 12.85 -12.86 -19.78
N THR A 180 12.44 -11.65 -20.11
CA THR A 180 13.30 -10.56 -20.57
C THR A 180 13.80 -9.71 -19.40
N SER A 181 15.06 -9.29 -19.48
CA SER A 181 15.66 -8.40 -18.49
C SER A 181 15.63 -6.96 -18.98
N TYR A 182 15.15 -6.05 -18.13
CA TYR A 182 15.04 -4.63 -18.40
C TYR A 182 15.80 -3.84 -17.35
N THR A 183 16.30 -2.67 -17.73
CA THR A 183 16.93 -1.73 -16.81
C THR A 183 16.16 -0.42 -16.85
N LEU A 184 15.66 -0.01 -15.68
CA LEU A 184 15.11 1.31 -15.43
C LEU A 184 16.24 2.23 -14.99
N GLU A 185 16.46 3.30 -15.74
CA GLU A 185 17.40 4.37 -15.42
C GLU A 185 16.65 5.70 -15.23
N THR A 186 17.08 6.46 -14.24
CA THR A 186 16.62 7.82 -14.00
C THR A 186 17.83 8.69 -13.73
N ASP A 187 17.93 9.82 -14.43
CA ASP A 187 19.06 10.73 -14.28
C ASP A 187 19.06 11.42 -12.90
N SER A 188 20.24 11.86 -12.46
CA SER A 188 20.32 12.76 -11.32
C SER A 188 19.63 14.08 -11.66
N ALA A 189 18.84 14.60 -10.72
CA ALA A 189 18.03 15.79 -10.91
C ALA A 189 16.96 15.71 -12.02
N ALA A 190 16.57 14.52 -12.45
CA ALA A 190 15.40 14.29 -13.31
C ALA A 190 14.09 14.84 -12.71
N SER A 191 14.04 14.99 -11.38
CA SER A 191 12.85 15.48 -10.67
C SER A 191 13.21 16.38 -9.51
N VAL A 192 12.30 17.31 -9.21
CA VAL A 192 12.42 18.29 -8.14
C VAL A 192 11.17 18.24 -7.28
N ASN A 193 11.35 18.01 -5.98
CA ASN A 193 10.23 18.00 -5.03
C ASN A 193 9.77 19.43 -4.67
N ILE A 194 8.70 19.54 -3.89
CA ILE A 194 8.17 20.84 -3.41
C ILE A 194 9.18 21.69 -2.60
N TYR A 195 10.22 21.07 -2.06
CA TYR A 195 11.28 21.73 -1.27
C TYR A 195 12.52 22.09 -2.09
N GLY A 196 12.50 21.88 -3.41
CA GLY A 196 13.66 22.15 -4.27
C GLY A 196 14.76 21.10 -4.20
N ILE A 197 14.53 19.96 -3.53
CA ILE A 197 15.47 18.84 -3.45
C ILE A 197 15.34 18.02 -4.73
N THR A 198 16.49 17.68 -5.33
CA THR A 198 16.57 16.93 -6.58
C THR A 198 16.59 15.42 -6.36
N SER A 199 16.16 14.66 -7.35
CA SER A 199 16.25 13.20 -7.32
C SER A 199 17.70 12.72 -7.45
N LYS A 200 18.04 11.65 -6.73
CA LYS A 200 19.26 10.89 -6.98
C LYS A 200 19.08 10.03 -8.25
N ALA A 201 20.17 9.79 -8.97
CA ALA A 201 20.16 8.84 -10.07
C ALA A 201 19.75 7.45 -9.57
N LEU A 202 18.87 6.78 -10.32
CA LEU A 202 18.40 5.43 -10.04
C LEU A 202 18.78 4.56 -11.23
N SER A 203 19.37 3.39 -10.96
CA SER A 203 19.53 2.33 -11.95
C SER A 203 19.08 1.04 -11.30
N SER A 204 18.02 0.44 -11.82
CA SER A 204 17.42 -0.78 -11.29
C SER A 204 17.15 -1.75 -12.42
N THR A 205 17.82 -2.89 -12.38
CA THR A 205 17.61 -3.99 -13.33
C THR A 205 16.61 -4.98 -12.74
N PHE A 206 15.62 -5.35 -13.53
CA PHE A 206 14.60 -6.34 -13.17
C PHE A 206 14.39 -7.32 -14.32
N ARG A 207 13.95 -8.52 -13.98
CA ARG A 207 13.64 -9.56 -14.96
C ARG A 207 12.17 -9.95 -14.87
N THR A 208 11.50 -10.06 -16.00
CA THR A 208 10.12 -10.50 -16.06
C THR A 208 10.02 -12.01 -15.85
N ARG A 209 8.91 -12.46 -15.26
CA ARG A 209 8.69 -13.88 -15.01
C ARG A 209 8.34 -14.65 -16.31
N PRO A 210 8.65 -15.95 -16.37
CA PRO A 210 8.24 -16.80 -17.49
C PRO A 210 6.73 -16.93 -17.60
N LEU A 211 6.23 -17.22 -18.80
CA LEU A 211 4.81 -17.47 -19.04
C LEU A 211 4.28 -18.63 -18.19
N ASP A 212 5.08 -19.69 -18.04
CA ASP A 212 4.75 -20.89 -17.27
C ASP A 212 4.56 -20.62 -15.77
N TYR A 213 5.03 -19.47 -15.26
CA TYR A 213 4.78 -19.07 -13.87
C TYR A 213 3.30 -18.73 -13.64
N TYR A 214 2.61 -18.23 -14.66
CA TYR A 214 1.27 -17.71 -14.52
C TYR A 214 0.20 -18.77 -14.79
N GLY A 215 -0.98 -18.58 -14.22
CA GLY A 215 -2.19 -19.29 -14.61
C GLY A 215 -3.22 -18.36 -15.26
N THR A 216 -4.32 -18.95 -15.69
CA THR A 216 -5.46 -18.25 -16.30
C THR A 216 -6.73 -18.58 -15.54
N ILE A 217 -7.61 -17.61 -15.35
CA ILE A 217 -9.00 -17.84 -14.95
C ILE A 217 -9.89 -17.51 -16.15
N ASN A 218 -10.64 -18.51 -16.61
CA ASN A 218 -11.70 -18.34 -17.60
C ASN A 218 -13.03 -18.40 -16.86
N LEU A 219 -13.70 -17.25 -16.77
CA LEU A 219 -14.98 -17.11 -16.09
C LEU A 219 -16.10 -17.01 -17.12
N GLU A 220 -16.86 -18.08 -17.27
CA GLU A 220 -18.05 -18.12 -18.13
C GLU A 220 -19.24 -17.51 -17.38
N MET A 221 -19.65 -16.33 -17.81
CA MET A 221 -20.76 -15.57 -17.23
C MET A 221 -22.03 -15.85 -18.01
N THR A 222 -23.07 -16.30 -17.32
CA THR A 222 -24.40 -16.57 -17.89
C THR A 222 -25.50 -15.90 -17.07
N GLY A 223 -26.61 -15.52 -17.71
CA GLY A 223 -27.69 -14.78 -17.05
C GLY A 223 -27.35 -13.31 -16.80
N VAL A 224 -26.47 -12.72 -17.62
CA VAL A 224 -26.07 -11.32 -17.49
C VAL A 224 -27.19 -10.41 -18.00
N GLU A 225 -27.91 -9.76 -17.09
CA GLU A 225 -28.90 -8.73 -17.40
C GLU A 225 -28.35 -7.33 -17.12
N GLY A 226 -28.14 -6.52 -18.17
CA GLY A 226 -27.63 -5.15 -18.03
C GLY A 226 -26.10 -5.07 -18.04
N GLN A 227 -25.57 -3.90 -17.65
CA GLN A 227 -24.12 -3.68 -17.58
C GLN A 227 -23.58 -4.17 -16.24
N VAL A 228 -22.54 -4.98 -16.28
CA VAL A 228 -21.95 -5.63 -15.13
C VAL A 228 -20.45 -5.45 -15.16
N LEU A 229 -19.85 -5.06 -14.04
CA LEU A 229 -18.42 -4.92 -13.87
C LEU A 229 -17.89 -6.13 -13.09
N VAL A 230 -17.11 -6.97 -13.78
CA VAL A 230 -16.47 -8.16 -13.20
C VAL A 230 -15.09 -7.78 -12.69
N GLN A 231 -14.88 -7.89 -11.38
CA GLN A 231 -13.63 -7.54 -10.71
C GLN A 231 -12.93 -8.78 -10.14
N LEU A 232 -11.66 -8.95 -10.47
CA LEU A 232 -10.76 -9.90 -9.83
C LEU A 232 -10.06 -9.22 -8.67
N LEU A 233 -10.24 -9.75 -7.47
CA LEU A 233 -9.74 -9.18 -6.22
C LEU A 233 -8.63 -10.04 -5.64
N GLN A 234 -7.69 -9.40 -4.95
CA GLN A 234 -6.73 -10.09 -4.10
C GLN A 234 -7.45 -10.75 -2.91
N ASN A 235 -6.99 -11.92 -2.47
CA ASN A 235 -7.50 -12.56 -1.27
C ASN A 235 -6.95 -11.91 0.01
N ASN A 236 -7.39 -10.67 0.29
CA ASN A 236 -7.10 -9.95 1.52
C ASN A 236 -8.36 -9.23 2.03
N ASP A 237 -8.28 -8.63 3.23
CA ASP A 237 -9.40 -7.91 3.85
C ASP A 237 -9.70 -6.57 3.14
N ALA A 238 -8.70 -5.99 2.48
CA ALA A 238 -8.82 -4.74 1.74
C ALA A 238 -9.53 -4.89 0.39
N GLU A 239 -9.69 -6.13 -0.11
CA GLU A 239 -10.34 -6.44 -1.39
C GLU A 239 -9.81 -5.61 -2.58
N ASN A 240 -8.49 -5.47 -2.66
CA ASN A 240 -7.85 -4.70 -3.73
C ASN A 240 -8.21 -5.27 -5.11
N VAL A 241 -8.76 -4.42 -5.97
CA VAL A 241 -9.08 -4.76 -7.36
C VAL A 241 -7.77 -4.90 -8.14
N LEU A 242 -7.52 -6.10 -8.67
CA LEU A 242 -6.35 -6.37 -9.50
C LEU A 242 -6.64 -6.15 -10.98
N ARG A 243 -7.84 -6.54 -11.41
CA ARG A 243 -8.36 -6.32 -12.76
C ARG A 243 -9.86 -6.21 -12.76
N GLU A 244 -10.37 -5.55 -13.78
CA GLU A 244 -11.79 -5.43 -14.01
C GLU A 244 -12.13 -5.52 -15.50
N SER A 245 -13.36 -5.94 -15.79
CA SER A 245 -13.89 -6.05 -17.14
C SER A 245 -15.37 -5.73 -17.14
N VAL A 246 -15.80 -4.87 -18.06
CA VAL A 246 -17.21 -4.50 -18.23
C VAL A 246 -17.85 -5.43 -19.25
N ILE A 247 -18.96 -6.04 -18.87
CA ILE A 247 -19.73 -6.98 -19.69
C ILE A 247 -21.20 -6.51 -19.74
N SER A 248 -21.90 -6.79 -20.83
CA SER A 248 -23.33 -6.42 -20.97
C SER A 248 -24.25 -7.57 -21.41
N LYS A 249 -23.65 -8.74 -21.68
CA LYS A 249 -24.28 -9.96 -22.15
C LYS A 249 -23.43 -11.14 -21.69
N ASP A 250 -24.01 -12.33 -21.78
CA ASP A 250 -23.33 -13.60 -21.55
C ASP A 250 -22.05 -13.69 -22.39
N GLN A 251 -20.91 -13.85 -21.72
CA GLN A 251 -19.62 -14.02 -22.35
C GLN A 251 -18.60 -14.61 -21.37
N THR A 252 -17.51 -15.16 -21.91
CA THR A 252 -16.38 -15.61 -21.10
C THR A 252 -15.43 -14.44 -20.85
N VAL A 253 -15.21 -14.12 -19.57
CA VAL A 253 -14.20 -13.15 -19.14
C VAL A 253 -12.91 -13.90 -18.84
N VAL A 254 -11.82 -13.51 -19.49
CA VAL A 254 -10.52 -14.18 -19.37
C VAL A 254 -9.55 -13.29 -18.60
N PHE A 255 -9.06 -13.80 -17.47
CA PHE A 255 -7.98 -13.20 -16.69
C PHE A 255 -6.70 -14.03 -16.87
N ASN A 256 -5.86 -13.65 -17.84
CA ASN A 256 -4.59 -14.31 -18.18
C ASN A 256 -3.40 -13.79 -17.37
N TYR A 257 -2.24 -14.46 -17.37
CA TYR A 257 -1.03 -14.00 -16.68
C TYR A 257 -1.24 -13.66 -15.19
N LEU A 258 -1.98 -14.51 -14.47
CA LEU A 258 -2.19 -14.36 -13.03
C LEU A 258 -1.10 -15.10 -12.26
N PRO A 259 -0.44 -14.45 -11.27
CA PRO A 259 0.43 -15.14 -10.34
C PRO A 259 -0.29 -16.33 -9.66
N PRO A 260 0.42 -17.38 -9.23
CA PRO A 260 -0.13 -18.53 -8.52
C PRO A 260 -0.49 -18.17 -7.07
N GLU A 261 -1.57 -17.39 -6.92
CA GLU A 261 -2.12 -16.96 -5.64
C GLU A 261 -3.61 -17.32 -5.51
N LYS A 262 -4.20 -16.95 -4.38
CA LYS A 262 -5.63 -17.05 -4.12
C LYS A 262 -6.32 -15.74 -4.52
N TYR A 263 -7.41 -15.85 -5.27
CA TYR A 263 -8.19 -14.72 -5.75
C TYR A 263 -9.66 -14.84 -5.35
N LYS A 264 -10.33 -13.69 -5.25
CA LYS A 264 -11.78 -13.60 -5.12
C LYS A 264 -12.32 -12.94 -6.39
N VAL A 265 -13.54 -13.28 -6.78
CA VAL A 265 -14.23 -12.60 -7.88
C VAL A 265 -15.46 -11.91 -7.32
N LYS A 266 -15.58 -10.63 -7.64
CA LYS A 266 -16.71 -9.78 -7.31
C LYS A 266 -17.33 -9.27 -8.61
N VAL A 267 -18.65 -9.25 -8.65
CA VAL A 267 -19.43 -8.64 -9.71
C VAL A 267 -20.19 -7.46 -9.14
N VAL A 268 -20.17 -6.36 -9.86
CA VAL A 268 -20.92 -5.14 -9.57
C VAL A 268 -21.99 -4.97 -10.64
N TYR A 269 -23.23 -4.77 -10.23
CA TYR A 269 -24.33 -4.43 -11.14
C TYR A 269 -24.32 -2.90 -11.35
N ASP A 270 -23.77 -2.49 -12.48
CA ASP A 270 -23.58 -1.08 -12.84
C ASP A 270 -24.86 -0.56 -13.52
N GLU A 271 -25.76 0.01 -12.70
CA GLU A 271 -27.06 0.49 -13.16
C GLU A 271 -26.93 1.80 -13.96
N ASN A 272 -25.92 2.63 -13.64
CA ASN A 272 -25.73 3.94 -14.25
C ASN A 272 -24.78 3.94 -15.47
N LYS A 273 -24.14 2.79 -15.73
CA LYS A 273 -23.23 2.51 -16.85
C LYS A 273 -21.94 3.34 -16.86
N ASN A 274 -21.47 3.78 -15.70
CA ASN A 274 -20.24 4.58 -15.61
C ASN A 274 -18.95 3.73 -15.56
N GLY A 275 -19.08 2.39 -15.46
CA GLY A 275 -17.97 1.45 -15.43
C GLY A 275 -17.17 1.45 -14.12
N LYS A 276 -17.74 2.00 -13.05
CA LYS A 276 -17.14 2.04 -11.71
C LYS A 276 -18.16 1.54 -10.70
N TRP A 277 -17.68 1.09 -9.54
CA TRP A 277 -18.59 0.78 -8.45
C TRP A 277 -18.93 2.04 -7.68
N ASP A 278 -20.22 2.38 -7.63
CA ASP A 278 -20.68 3.53 -6.87
C ASP A 278 -21.17 3.15 -5.46
N THR A 279 -20.66 3.89 -4.49
CA THR A 279 -21.15 3.83 -3.11
C THR A 279 -22.50 4.54 -3.00
N GLY A 280 -23.34 4.03 -2.11
CA GLY A 280 -24.60 4.66 -1.74
C GLY A 280 -24.38 5.96 -0.99
N SER A 281 -25.38 6.85 -1.04
CA SER A 281 -25.41 8.06 -0.23
C SER A 281 -26.57 7.96 0.75
N PHE A 282 -26.26 8.05 2.04
CA PHE A 282 -27.29 8.14 3.07
C PHE A 282 -28.07 9.45 2.96
N GLN A 283 -27.38 10.55 2.63
CA GLN A 283 -27.97 11.88 2.49
C GLN A 283 -28.93 11.96 1.31
N ASP A 284 -28.52 11.45 0.15
CA ASP A 284 -29.32 11.44 -1.08
C ASP A 284 -30.30 10.26 -1.13
N LYS A 285 -30.29 9.41 -0.08
CA LYS A 285 -31.19 8.27 0.13
C LYS A 285 -31.17 7.26 -1.02
N TYR A 286 -30.02 7.04 -1.65
CA TYR A 286 -29.82 5.96 -2.61
C TYR A 286 -28.90 4.89 -2.06
N GLN A 287 -29.22 3.64 -2.35
CA GLN A 287 -28.43 2.48 -1.92
C GLN A 287 -27.18 2.33 -2.78
N PRO A 288 -26.08 1.75 -2.25
CA PRO A 288 -24.93 1.40 -3.07
C PRO A 288 -25.33 0.44 -4.20
N GLU A 289 -24.55 0.45 -5.26
CA GLU A 289 -24.71 -0.53 -6.32
C GLU A 289 -24.57 -1.95 -5.78
N LYS A 290 -25.46 -2.82 -6.23
CA LYS A 290 -25.49 -4.21 -5.78
C LYS A 290 -24.22 -4.90 -6.22
N VAL A 291 -23.71 -5.76 -5.34
CA VAL A 291 -22.54 -6.60 -5.63
C VAL A 291 -22.86 -8.05 -5.33
N ALA A 292 -22.29 -8.95 -6.11
CA ALA A 292 -22.32 -10.38 -5.88
C ALA A 292 -20.89 -10.91 -5.83
N TYR A 293 -20.63 -11.94 -5.03
CA TYR A 293 -19.33 -12.60 -4.99
C TYR A 293 -19.50 -14.06 -5.38
N ILE A 294 -18.44 -14.62 -5.98
CA ILE A 294 -18.28 -16.06 -5.96
C ILE A 294 -17.90 -16.45 -4.53
N ASN A 295 -18.73 -17.24 -3.85
CA ASN A 295 -18.54 -17.68 -2.46
C ASN A 295 -17.41 -18.71 -2.29
N GLU A 296 -16.49 -18.78 -3.25
CA GLU A 296 -15.34 -19.67 -3.24
C GLU A 296 -14.08 -18.88 -3.62
N VAL A 297 -13.00 -19.12 -2.89
CA VAL A 297 -11.68 -18.56 -3.21
C VAL A 297 -11.04 -19.40 -4.33
N ILE A 298 -10.65 -18.74 -5.41
CA ILE A 298 -10.07 -19.38 -6.57
C ILE A 298 -8.56 -19.44 -6.38
N LYS A 299 -8.03 -20.65 -6.20
CA LYS A 299 -6.58 -20.88 -6.12
C LYS A 299 -6.02 -21.11 -7.51
N VAL A 300 -5.25 -20.15 -8.00
CA VAL A 300 -4.55 -20.27 -9.28
C VAL A 300 -3.21 -20.97 -9.04
N ARG A 301 -2.86 -21.85 -9.98
CA ARG A 301 -1.57 -22.53 -10.03
C ARG A 301 -0.84 -22.12 -11.30
N SER A 302 0.48 -22.17 -11.24
CA SER A 302 1.35 -21.91 -12.40
C SER A 302 1.03 -22.87 -13.54
N ASN A 303 1.00 -22.36 -14.76
CA ASN A 303 0.70 -23.08 -16.00
C ASN A 303 -0.63 -23.85 -15.97
N TRP A 304 -1.64 -23.33 -15.27
CA TRP A 304 -2.96 -23.96 -15.18
C TRP A 304 -4.08 -23.00 -15.60
N ASP A 305 -5.03 -23.53 -16.37
CA ASP A 305 -6.25 -22.83 -16.76
C ASP A 305 -7.43 -23.29 -15.89
N SER A 306 -7.99 -22.36 -15.13
CA SER A 306 -9.15 -22.59 -14.26
C SER A 306 -10.41 -22.13 -14.97
N ASN A 307 -11.26 -23.08 -15.39
CA ASN A 307 -12.55 -22.77 -16.01
C ASN A 307 -13.63 -22.78 -14.92
N LEU A 308 -14.32 -21.66 -14.77
CA LEU A 308 -15.40 -21.47 -13.80
C LEU A 308 -16.64 -21.00 -14.55
N SER A 309 -17.77 -21.61 -14.27
CA SER A 309 -19.07 -21.16 -14.78
C SER A 309 -19.82 -20.50 -13.64
N TRP A 310 -20.31 -19.29 -13.88
CA TRP A 310 -21.12 -18.54 -12.92
C TRP A 310 -22.41 -18.07 -13.59
N ILE A 311 -23.53 -18.54 -13.04
CA ILE A 311 -24.86 -18.08 -13.37
C ILE A 311 -25.21 -16.95 -12.42
N LEU A 312 -25.42 -15.74 -12.95
CA LEU A 312 -25.89 -14.59 -12.18
C LEU A 312 -27.39 -14.73 -11.94
N GLU A 313 -27.79 -15.59 -11.01
CA GLU A 313 -29.17 -15.60 -10.53
C GLU A 313 -29.35 -14.46 -9.50
N HIS A 314 -30.41 -13.65 -9.65
CA HIS A 314 -30.75 -12.62 -8.68
C HIS A 314 -31.26 -13.28 -7.39
N ASP A 315 -30.36 -13.76 -6.52
CA ASP A 315 -30.72 -14.31 -5.21
C ASP A 315 -30.92 -13.16 -4.20
N PRO A 316 -32.18 -12.85 -3.78
CA PRO A 316 -32.45 -11.81 -2.78
C PRO A 316 -31.94 -12.17 -1.37
N THR A 317 -31.41 -13.38 -1.17
CA THR A 317 -30.90 -13.90 0.09
C THR A 317 -29.37 -14.01 0.14
N PHE A 318 -28.65 -13.47 -0.85
CA PHE A 318 -27.19 -13.56 -0.92
C PHE A 318 -26.51 -13.03 0.36
N THR A 319 -25.97 -13.95 1.16
CA THR A 319 -25.05 -13.65 2.25
C THR A 319 -23.62 -13.89 1.78
N LYS A 320 -22.75 -12.90 1.99
CA LYS A 320 -21.31 -13.03 1.75
C LYS A 320 -20.72 -14.07 2.72
N ASP A 321 -20.57 -15.29 2.26
CA ASP A 321 -19.90 -16.39 2.97
C ASP A 321 -18.83 -16.98 2.05
N ILE A 322 -17.71 -16.24 1.93
CA ILE A 322 -16.59 -16.64 1.08
C ILE A 322 -15.80 -17.71 1.84
N ARG A 323 -16.02 -18.97 1.48
CA ARG A 323 -15.38 -20.11 2.16
C ARG A 323 -14.01 -20.40 1.52
N ASP A 324 -12.95 -20.20 2.29
CA ASP A 324 -11.61 -20.69 1.94
C ASP A 324 -11.46 -22.12 2.48
N ARG A 325 -11.92 -23.10 1.70
CA ARG A 325 -11.96 -24.52 2.11
C ARG A 325 -10.61 -25.05 2.60
N GLU A 326 -9.48 -24.57 2.07
CA GLU A 326 -8.15 -24.99 2.52
C GLU A 326 -7.78 -24.38 3.88
N LEU A 327 -8.14 -23.13 4.13
CA LEU A 327 -7.88 -22.46 5.41
C LEU A 327 -8.74 -23.06 6.53
N GLU A 328 -10.00 -23.37 6.23
CA GLU A 328 -10.89 -24.13 7.13
C GLU A 328 -10.30 -25.51 7.45
N GLU A 329 -9.76 -26.21 6.46
CA GLU A 329 -9.13 -27.52 6.66
C GLU A 329 -7.83 -27.43 7.47
N GLN A 330 -7.01 -26.40 7.26
CA GLN A 330 -5.82 -26.13 8.07
C GLN A 330 -6.17 -25.84 9.53
N GLN A 331 -7.12 -24.93 9.78
CA GLN A 331 -7.58 -24.62 11.13
C GLN A 331 -8.19 -25.83 11.82
N ARG A 332 -8.91 -26.69 11.08
CA ARG A 332 -9.46 -27.94 11.61
C ARG A 332 -8.37 -28.93 12.01
N LYS A 333 -7.31 -29.06 11.20
CA LYS A 333 -6.13 -29.89 11.51
C LYS A 333 -5.35 -29.35 12.70
N GLU A 334 -5.11 -28.04 12.77
CA GLU A 334 -4.43 -27.40 13.90
C GLU A 334 -5.25 -27.51 15.20
N ALA A 335 -6.57 -27.34 15.13
CA ALA A 335 -7.46 -27.52 16.27
C ALA A 335 -7.51 -28.98 16.74
N GLU A 336 -7.49 -29.94 15.82
CA GLU A 336 -7.42 -31.37 16.14
C GLU A 336 -6.07 -31.75 16.77
N GLU A 337 -4.96 -31.19 16.27
CA GLU A 337 -3.63 -31.36 16.83
C GLU A 337 -3.52 -30.72 18.23
N LYS A 338 -4.04 -29.51 18.40
CA LYS A 338 -4.10 -28.82 19.70
C LYS A 338 -4.98 -29.58 20.70
N ALA A 339 -6.16 -30.06 20.30
CA ALA A 339 -7.03 -30.88 21.13
C ALA A 339 -6.44 -32.27 21.44
N ARG A 340 -5.52 -32.78 20.61
CA ARG A 340 -4.75 -33.99 20.89
C ARG A 340 -3.64 -33.71 21.91
N GLN A 341 -2.90 -32.61 21.76
CA GLN A 341 -1.89 -32.17 22.72
C GLN A 341 -2.49 -31.88 24.10
N GLU A 342 -3.64 -31.21 24.17
CA GLU A 342 -4.36 -30.96 25.43
C GLU A 342 -4.82 -32.27 26.10
N ARG A 343 -5.36 -33.24 25.33
CA ARG A 343 -5.72 -34.56 25.87
C ARG A 343 -4.50 -35.35 26.35
N GLU A 344 -3.37 -35.30 25.65
CA GLU A 344 -2.12 -35.94 26.08
C GLU A 344 -1.55 -35.29 27.35
N GLN A 345 -1.72 -33.97 27.53
CA GLN A 345 -1.38 -33.26 28.77
C GLN A 345 -2.32 -33.60 29.93
N GLU A 346 -3.62 -33.76 29.70
CA GLU A 346 -4.59 -34.19 30.71
C GLU A 346 -4.42 -35.66 31.14
N LEU A 347 -4.01 -36.54 30.23
CA LEU A 347 -3.75 -37.95 30.52
C LEU A 347 -2.42 -38.21 31.25
N ASN A 348 -1.52 -37.22 31.31
CA ASN A 348 -0.22 -37.37 31.98
C ASN A 348 0.14 -36.13 32.86
N PRO A 349 -0.59 -35.89 33.96
CA PRO A 349 -0.35 -34.75 34.86
C PRO A 349 0.97 -34.84 35.65
N GLY A 350 1.74 -35.92 35.49
CA GLY A 350 2.89 -36.26 36.34
C GLY A 350 4.29 -35.85 35.85
N VAL A 351 4.45 -35.14 34.73
CA VAL A 351 5.79 -34.87 34.16
C VAL A 351 6.26 -33.41 34.31
N GLN A 352 5.48 -32.52 34.93
CA GLN A 352 5.89 -31.12 35.13
C GLN A 352 6.48 -30.79 36.52
N GLN A 353 6.66 -31.75 37.44
CA GLN A 353 7.24 -31.46 38.76
C GLN A 353 8.70 -31.88 38.98
N ASP A 354 9.34 -32.65 38.09
CA ASP A 354 10.68 -33.21 38.37
C ASP A 354 11.87 -32.59 37.61
N GLU A 355 11.67 -31.62 36.70
CA GLU A 355 12.82 -30.94 36.06
C GLU A 355 13.32 -29.70 36.83
N ASN A 356 12.61 -29.22 37.85
CA ASN A 356 13.03 -28.04 38.62
C ASN A 356 13.82 -28.35 39.91
N ASN A 357 14.21 -29.60 40.18
CA ASN A 357 14.85 -29.95 41.46
C ASN A 357 16.11 -30.83 41.39
N MET A 358 16.77 -30.97 40.23
CA MET A 358 18.01 -31.76 40.10
C MET A 358 19.22 -30.99 39.58
N PHE A 359 19.60 -29.89 40.22
CA PHE A 359 21.01 -29.42 40.20
C PHE A 359 21.38 -28.71 41.50
N MET A 360 21.66 -29.50 42.55
CA MET A 360 22.58 -29.09 43.62
C MET A 360 23.77 -30.04 43.64
N PRO A 361 25.00 -29.59 43.32
CA PRO A 361 26.20 -30.35 43.62
C PRO A 361 26.60 -30.12 45.09
N GLY A 362 26.45 -31.17 45.91
CA GLY A 362 27.02 -31.24 47.25
C GLY A 362 28.55 -31.26 47.19
N GLY A 363 29.18 -30.43 48.02
CA GLY A 363 30.61 -30.10 47.93
C GLY A 363 31.57 -30.97 48.75
N THR A 364 32.85 -30.60 48.61
CA THR A 364 34.03 -30.78 49.48
C THR A 364 35.17 -30.09 48.68
N THR A 365 36.03 -29.19 49.16
CA THR A 365 36.57 -28.82 50.47
C THR A 365 37.25 -27.44 50.32
N SER A 366 37.15 -26.60 51.36
CA SER A 366 37.94 -25.37 51.62
C SER A 366 39.45 -25.68 51.81
N PRO A 367 40.40 -24.70 51.94
CA PRO A 367 40.25 -23.38 52.58
C PRO A 367 41.03 -22.19 51.97
N GLY A 368 40.65 -20.95 52.31
CA GLY A 368 41.59 -19.82 52.20
C GLY A 368 41.03 -18.39 52.19
N GLY A 369 40.58 -17.91 53.35
CA GLY A 369 41.02 -16.60 53.88
C GLY A 369 40.52 -15.27 53.28
N VAL A 370 40.00 -14.44 54.20
CA VAL A 370 40.13 -12.96 54.28
C VAL A 370 39.03 -12.11 53.62
N GLN A 371 37.96 -11.94 54.40
CA GLN A 371 37.23 -10.69 54.76
C GLN A 371 37.96 -9.33 54.55
N PRO A 372 37.29 -8.14 54.69
CA PRO A 372 35.90 -7.76 54.39
C PRO A 372 35.75 -6.32 53.76
N ILE A 373 34.50 -5.83 53.66
CA ILE A 373 34.01 -4.43 53.94
C ILE A 373 33.63 -3.48 52.77
N ARG A 374 32.34 -3.07 52.83
CA ARG A 374 31.65 -1.80 52.44
C ARG A 374 31.61 -1.44 50.95
N ARG A 375 30.55 -0.80 50.45
CA ARG A 375 29.45 -0.05 51.08
C ARG A 375 28.23 -0.08 50.18
#